data_AF-A0A8T5XJI7-F1
#
_entry.id   AF-A0A8T5XJI7-F1
#
_cell.length_a   1.000
_cell.length_b   1.000
_cell.length_c   1.000
_cell.angle_alpha   90.00
_cell.angle_beta   90.00
_cell.angle_gamma   90.00
#
_symmetry.space_group_name_H-M   'P 1'
#
loop_
_entity.id
_entity.type
_entity.pdbx_description
1 polymer ?
#
loop_
_entity_poly.entity_id
_entity_poly.type
_entity_poly.pdbx_seq_one_letter_code
_entity_poly.pdbx_strand_id
1 'polypeptide(L)'
;MEKNDFKEIIKLFKKNIKIIEKRLEIQSGNLSSKKNTINNFKEPINLNKNEEQTKKIEKIINDINDSIKKNTQYSQKLNNIKNEFDLLYKTNLTDENIDAKIKRINDDILYLTEKLKIETNKNSKRSTEIQKLFEDIIKI
;
A
#
# COMPACT_ATOMS: atom_id res chain seq x y z
N MET A 1 24.21 -22.63 -6.91
CA MET A 1 23.35 -22.52 -5.72
C MET A 1 23.11 -23.92 -5.16
N GLU A 2 23.40 -24.16 -3.88
CA GLU A 2 23.14 -25.47 -3.27
C GLU A 2 21.62 -25.67 -3.04
N LYS A 3 21.14 -26.92 -2.94
CA LYS A 3 19.72 -27.22 -2.65
C LYS A 3 19.25 -26.62 -1.31
N ASN A 4 20.16 -26.34 -0.39
CA ASN A 4 19.86 -25.72 0.91
C ASN A 4 19.63 -24.21 0.78
N ASP A 5 20.42 -23.52 -0.04
CA ASP A 5 20.28 -22.08 -0.31
C ASP A 5 18.90 -21.77 -0.93
N PHE A 6 18.44 -22.61 -1.85
CA PHE A 6 17.14 -22.41 -2.51
C PHE A 6 15.96 -22.55 -1.55
N LYS A 7 16.01 -23.51 -0.62
CA LYS A 7 14.98 -23.68 0.41
C LYS A 7 14.91 -22.47 1.34
N GLU A 8 16.06 -21.90 1.68
CA GLU A 8 16.12 -20.70 2.51
C GLU A 8 15.56 -19.47 1.79
N ILE A 9 15.89 -19.29 0.50
CA ILE A 9 15.30 -18.26 -0.36
C ILE A 9 13.77 -18.39 -0.40
N ILE A 10 13.23 -19.60 -0.56
CA ILE A 10 11.77 -19.82 -0.54
C ILE A 10 11.16 -19.40 0.80
N LYS A 11 11.80 -19.76 1.91
CA LYS A 11 11.31 -19.43 3.25
C LYS A 11 11.28 -17.91 3.46
N LEU A 12 12.34 -17.20 3.04
CA LEU A 12 12.43 -15.75 3.11
C LEU A 12 11.39 -15.08 2.21
N PHE A 13 11.23 -15.57 0.98
CA PHE A 13 10.21 -15.09 0.04
C PHE A 13 8.81 -15.17 0.64
N LYS A 14 8.39 -16.36 1.12
CA LYS A 14 7.07 -16.56 1.72
C LYS A 14 6.84 -15.65 2.93
N LYS A 15 7.86 -15.45 3.76
CA LYS A 15 7.81 -14.53 4.90
C LYS A 15 7.60 -13.08 4.46
N ASN A 16 8.34 -12.62 3.45
CA ASN A 16 8.24 -11.25 2.94
C ASN A 16 6.90 -10.98 2.27
N ILE A 17 6.40 -11.90 1.45
CA ILE A 17 5.06 -11.82 0.86
C ILE A 17 4.01 -11.65 1.95
N LYS A 18 4.03 -12.50 2.99
CA LYS A 18 3.07 -12.43 4.11
C LYS A 18 3.12 -11.09 4.85
N ILE A 19 4.30 -10.51 5.01
CA ILE A 19 4.46 -9.18 5.61
C ILE A 19 3.82 -8.11 4.71
N ILE A 20 4.05 -8.18 3.41
CA ILE A 20 3.50 -7.23 2.43
C ILE A 20 1.97 -7.36 2.36
N GLU A 21 1.43 -8.57 2.30
CA GLU A 21 -0.02 -8.84 2.33
C GLU A 21 -0.68 -8.20 3.56
N LYS A 22 -0.16 -8.52 4.75
CA LYS A 22 -0.71 -7.97 6.00
C LYS A 22 -0.67 -6.44 6.02
N ARG A 23 0.40 -5.83 5.47
CA ARG A 23 0.50 -4.37 5.38
C ARG A 23 -0.55 -3.78 4.43
N LEU A 24 -0.78 -4.41 3.28
CA LEU A 24 -1.80 -3.99 2.31
C LEU A 24 -3.21 -4.12 2.88
N GLU A 25 -3.51 -5.19 3.61
CA GLU A 25 -4.80 -5.38 4.28
C GLU A 25 -5.07 -4.27 5.30
N ILE A 26 -4.09 -4.01 6.18
CA ILE A 26 -4.17 -2.93 7.17
C ILE A 26 -4.34 -1.56 6.47
N GLN A 27 -3.56 -1.29 5.42
CA GLN A 27 -3.69 -0.05 4.66
C GLN A 27 -5.07 0.08 4.00
N SER A 28 -5.59 -1.00 3.42
CA SER A 28 -6.91 -1.02 2.79
C SER A 28 -8.01 -0.69 3.79
N GLY A 29 -8.02 -1.34 4.96
CA GLY A 29 -8.97 -1.05 6.03
C GLY A 29 -8.90 0.41 6.49
N ASN A 30 -7.69 0.92 6.71
CA ASN A 30 -7.47 2.31 7.10
C ASN A 30 -7.95 3.32 6.05
N LEU A 31 -7.71 3.05 4.76
CA LEU A 31 -8.14 3.92 3.67
C LEU A 31 -9.67 3.87 3.48
N SER A 32 -10.28 2.70 3.63
CA SER A 32 -11.74 2.56 3.59
C SER A 32 -12.41 3.33 4.73
N SER A 33 -11.88 3.21 5.95
CA SER A 33 -12.35 3.98 7.11
C SER A 33 -12.25 5.49 6.84
N LYS A 34 -11.10 5.97 6.37
CA LYS A 34 -10.91 7.38 5.99
C LYS A 34 -11.89 7.86 4.92
N LYS A 35 -12.15 7.04 3.89
CA LYS A 35 -13.10 7.38 2.83
C LYS A 35 -14.52 7.53 3.38
N ASN A 36 -14.93 6.65 4.30
CA ASN A 36 -16.22 6.74 4.97
C ASN A 36 -16.32 7.99 5.84
N THR A 37 -15.28 8.28 6.63
CA THR A 37 -15.17 9.53 7.38
C THR A 37 -15.39 10.73 6.47
N ILE A 38 -14.63 10.87 5.38
CA ILE A 38 -14.80 11.95 4.40
C ILE A 38 -16.24 12.04 3.87
N ASN A 39 -16.84 10.91 3.49
CA ASN A 39 -18.20 10.91 2.94
C ASN A 39 -19.22 11.47 3.93
N ASN A 40 -19.09 11.15 5.22
CA ASN A 40 -19.98 11.66 6.27
C ASN A 40 -19.81 13.18 6.50
N PHE A 41 -18.73 13.78 6.00
CA PHE A 41 -18.44 15.21 6.18
C PHE A 41 -18.64 16.05 4.92
N LYS A 42 -19.07 15.46 3.80
CA LYS A 42 -19.32 16.20 2.56
C LYS A 42 -20.33 17.34 2.75
N GLU A 43 -21.38 17.11 3.53
CA GLU A 43 -22.39 18.14 3.81
C GLU A 43 -21.82 19.31 4.65
N PRO A 44 -21.18 19.08 5.82
CA PRO A 44 -20.51 20.15 6.56
C PRO A 44 -19.47 20.93 5.74
N ILE A 45 -18.70 20.25 4.87
CA ILE A 45 -17.72 20.90 3.99
C ILE A 45 -18.41 21.83 3.00
N ASN A 46 -19.51 21.39 2.38
CA ASN A 46 -20.27 22.21 1.43
C ASN A 46 -20.92 23.44 2.08
N LEU A 47 -21.21 23.35 3.38
CA LEU A 47 -21.75 24.46 4.18
C LEU A 47 -20.64 25.38 4.73
N ASN A 48 -19.38 24.96 4.68
CA ASN A 48 -18.26 25.77 5.13
C ASN A 48 -18.05 26.97 4.20
N LYS A 49 -18.12 28.18 4.76
CA LYS A 49 -17.92 29.44 4.03
C LYS A 49 -16.44 29.83 3.90
N ASN A 50 -15.53 29.10 4.55
CA ASN A 50 -14.10 29.34 4.47
C ASN A 50 -13.49 28.60 3.27
N GLU A 51 -13.32 29.32 2.17
CA GLU A 51 -12.77 28.79 0.91
C GLU A 51 -11.38 28.13 1.06
N GLU A 52 -10.52 28.66 1.94
CA GLU A 52 -9.18 28.11 2.17
C GLU A 52 -9.25 26.74 2.85
N GLN A 53 -10.15 26.59 3.83
CA GLN A 53 -10.40 25.31 4.50
C GLN A 53 -11.00 24.30 3.53
N THR A 54 -11.98 24.70 2.71
CA THR A 54 -12.58 23.83 1.67
C THR A 54 -11.52 23.29 0.71
N LYS A 55 -10.64 24.16 0.18
CA LYS A 55 -9.53 23.73 -0.70
C LYS A 55 -8.56 22.75 -0.04
N LYS A 56 -8.24 22.96 1.25
CA LYS A 56 -7.37 22.04 2.01
C LYS A 56 -8.01 20.66 2.13
N ILE A 57 -9.31 20.61 2.38
CA ILE A 57 -10.04 19.34 2.52
C ILE A 57 -10.13 18.62 1.18
N GLU A 58 -10.49 19.31 0.10
CA GLU A 58 -10.51 18.74 -1.26
C GLU A 58 -9.18 18.11 -1.64
N LYS A 59 -8.07 18.80 -1.34
CA LYS A 59 -6.72 18.26 -1.53
C LYS A 59 -6.52 16.95 -0.78
N ILE A 60 -6.94 16.88 0.48
CA ILE A 60 -6.80 15.67 1.30
C ILE A 60 -7.67 14.52 0.78
N ILE A 61 -8.88 14.82 0.30
CA ILE A 61 -9.77 13.83 -0.33
C ILE A 61 -9.10 13.22 -1.57
N ASN A 62 -8.55 14.06 -2.44
CA ASN A 62 -7.84 13.63 -3.64
C ASN A 62 -6.61 12.77 -3.28
N ASP A 63 -5.85 13.20 -2.28
CA ASP A 63 -4.70 12.50 -1.74
C ASP A 63 -5.04 11.09 -1.21
N ILE A 64 -6.20 10.93 -0.56
CA ILE A 64 -6.69 9.63 -0.08
C ILE A 64 -7.12 8.75 -1.24
N ASN A 65 -7.83 9.31 -2.22
CA ASN A 65 -8.23 8.57 -3.42
C ASN A 65 -7.01 8.06 -4.19
N ASP A 66 -5.95 8.87 -4.30
CA ASP A 66 -4.68 8.45 -4.89
C ASP A 66 -4.01 7.32 -4.10
N SER A 67 -4.04 7.39 -2.77
CA SER A 67 -3.50 6.31 -1.93
C SER A 67 -4.33 5.02 -2.04
N ILE A 68 -5.65 5.10 -2.21
CA ILE A 68 -6.49 3.92 -2.53
C ILE A 68 -6.06 3.30 -3.85
N LYS A 69 -5.88 4.12 -4.90
CA LYS A 69 -5.43 3.65 -6.21
C LYS A 69 -4.08 2.96 -6.13
N LYS A 70 -3.11 3.56 -5.42
CA LYS A 70 -1.78 2.95 -5.21
C LYS A 70 -1.84 1.65 -4.44
N ASN A 71 -2.67 1.58 -3.38
CA ASN A 71 -2.83 0.34 -2.62
C ASN A 71 -3.35 -0.80 -3.51
N THR A 72 -4.32 -0.52 -4.39
CA THR A 72 -4.78 -1.48 -5.41
C THR A 72 -3.67 -1.90 -6.37
N GLN A 73 -2.87 -0.95 -6.87
CA GLN A 73 -1.73 -1.25 -7.75
C GLN A 73 -0.67 -2.13 -7.06
N TYR A 74 -0.39 -1.89 -5.78
CA TYR A 74 0.54 -2.70 -5.02
C TYR A 74 0.02 -4.11 -4.76
N SER A 75 -1.28 -4.27 -4.48
CA SER A 75 -1.91 -5.59 -4.39
C SER A 75 -1.82 -6.37 -5.70
N GLN A 76 -2.04 -5.70 -6.85
CA GLN A 76 -1.86 -6.33 -8.17
C GLN A 76 -0.40 -6.74 -8.41
N LYS A 77 0.55 -5.85 -8.12
CA LYS A 77 1.99 -6.17 -8.27
C LYS A 77 2.42 -7.32 -7.35
N LEU A 78 1.90 -7.39 -6.12
CA LEU A 78 2.16 -8.51 -5.22
C LEU A 78 1.63 -9.84 -5.78
N ASN A 79 0.43 -9.84 -6.36
CA ASN A 79 -0.13 -11.05 -6.98
C ASN A 79 0.72 -11.50 -8.18
N ASN A 80 1.23 -10.58 -8.99
CA ASN A 80 2.14 -10.91 -10.08
C ASN A 80 3.43 -11.55 -9.55
N ILE A 81 4.02 -11.00 -8.49
CA ILE A 81 5.23 -11.56 -7.85
C ILE A 81 4.98 -12.97 -7.32
N LYS A 82 3.83 -13.22 -6.69
CA LYS A 82 3.45 -14.58 -6.23
C LYS A 82 3.35 -15.55 -7.39
N ASN A 83 2.66 -15.16 -8.46
CA ASN A 83 2.49 -15.99 -9.64
C ASN A 83 3.84 -16.31 -10.30
N GLU A 84 4.71 -15.31 -10.42
CA GLU A 84 6.05 -15.48 -10.98
C GLU A 84 6.91 -16.43 -10.14
N PHE A 85 6.83 -16.31 -8.81
CA PHE A 85 7.53 -17.19 -7.90
C PHE A 85 7.00 -18.63 -7.92
N ASP A 86 5.68 -18.81 -7.97
CA ASP A 86 5.05 -20.13 -8.07
C ASP A 86 5.40 -20.82 -9.39
N LEU A 87 5.50 -20.07 -10.49
CA LEU A 87 5.98 -20.57 -11.77
C LEU A 87 7.45 -20.99 -11.67
N LEU A 88 8.30 -20.14 -11.09
CA LEU A 88 9.72 -20.43 -10.88
C LEU A 88 9.91 -21.71 -10.05
N TYR A 89 9.08 -21.94 -9.04
CA TYR A 89 9.11 -23.14 -8.21
C TYR A 89 8.66 -24.41 -8.95
N LYS A 90 7.72 -24.30 -9.88
CA LYS A 90 7.19 -25.43 -10.66
C LYS A 90 8.09 -25.83 -11.82
N THR A 91 8.84 -24.90 -12.40
CA THR A 91 9.85 -25.18 -13.41
C THR A 91 11.11 -25.76 -12.75
N ASN A 92 11.56 -26.94 -13.17
CA ASN A 92 12.77 -27.57 -12.63
C ASN A 92 13.98 -26.62 -12.68
N LEU A 93 14.80 -26.69 -11.62
CA LEU A 93 15.85 -25.72 -11.27
C LEU A 93 17.10 -25.73 -12.20
N THR A 94 16.97 -26.18 -13.43
CA THR A 94 18.08 -26.34 -14.39
C THR A 94 18.24 -25.16 -15.35
N ASP A 95 17.38 -24.15 -15.26
CA ASP A 95 17.50 -22.90 -16.02
C ASP A 95 18.70 -22.08 -15.51
N GLU A 96 19.69 -21.81 -16.36
CA GLU A 96 20.82 -20.89 -16.07
C GLU A 96 20.36 -19.47 -15.68
N ASN A 97 19.08 -19.16 -15.92
CA ASN A 97 18.46 -17.87 -15.61
C ASN A 97 17.76 -17.80 -14.24
N ILE A 98 17.81 -18.85 -13.41
CA ILE A 98 17.11 -18.88 -12.12
C ILE A 98 17.61 -17.80 -11.17
N ASP A 99 18.92 -17.62 -11.06
CA ASP A 99 19.51 -16.62 -10.16
C ASP A 99 19.07 -15.20 -10.57
N ALA A 100 18.97 -14.93 -11.87
CA ALA A 100 18.47 -13.65 -12.39
C ALA A 100 16.97 -13.45 -12.09
N LYS A 101 16.15 -14.50 -12.25
CA LYS A 101 14.71 -14.46 -11.91
C LYS A 101 14.52 -14.25 -10.41
N ILE A 102 15.26 -14.96 -9.55
CA ILE A 102 15.23 -14.79 -8.09
C ILE A 102 15.62 -13.37 -7.71
N LYS A 103 16.70 -12.84 -8.31
CA LYS A 103 17.15 -11.47 -8.05
C LYS A 103 16.07 -10.45 -8.41
N ARG A 104 15.47 -10.55 -9.59
CA ARG A 104 14.36 -9.67 -10.01
C ARG A 104 13.19 -9.72 -9.03
N ILE A 105 12.77 -10.92 -8.63
CA ILE A 105 11.68 -11.12 -7.68
C ILE A 105 11.99 -10.47 -6.32
N ASN A 106 13.23 -10.59 -5.85
CA ASN A 106 13.68 -9.95 -4.62
C ASN A 106 13.67 -8.42 -4.73
N ASP A 107 14.13 -7.87 -5.86
CA ASP A 107 14.12 -6.43 -6.11
C ASP A 107 12.67 -5.89 -6.12
N ASP A 108 11.73 -6.62 -6.72
CA ASP A 108 10.32 -6.27 -6.72
C ASP A 108 9.67 -6.32 -5.33
N ILE A 109 10.04 -7.29 -4.49
CA ILE A 109 9.64 -7.36 -3.08
C ILE A 109 10.19 -6.15 -2.31
N LEU A 110 11.46 -5.81 -2.51
CA LEU A 110 12.10 -4.70 -1.82
C LEU A 110 11.42 -3.38 -2.20
N TYR A 111 11.20 -3.18 -3.50
CA TYR A 111 10.45 -2.05 -4.04
C TYR A 111 9.06 -1.93 -3.38
N LEU A 112 8.27 -3.01 -3.36
CA LEU A 112 6.95 -2.97 -2.73
C LEU A 112 7.02 -2.65 -1.24
N THR A 113 7.99 -3.23 -0.53
CA THR A 113 8.20 -3.00 0.90
C THR A 113 8.47 -1.53 1.19
N GLU A 114 9.37 -0.91 0.43
CA GLU A 114 9.72 0.51 0.59
C GLU A 114 8.55 1.43 0.26
N LYS A 115 7.87 1.20 -0.87
CA LYS A 115 6.73 2.01 -1.28
C LYS A 115 5.58 1.94 -0.27
N LEU A 116 5.29 0.76 0.25
CA LEU A 116 4.27 0.60 1.29
C LEU A 116 4.65 1.30 2.58
N LYS A 117 5.93 1.26 2.99
CA LYS A 117 6.40 2.01 4.16
C LYS A 117 6.18 3.52 3.98
N ILE A 118 6.50 4.06 2.80
CA ILE A 118 6.30 5.48 2.49
C ILE A 118 4.80 5.84 2.51
N GLU A 119 3.95 5.05 1.86
CA GLU A 119 2.51 5.33 1.82
C GLU A 119 1.85 5.16 3.20
N THR A 120 2.27 4.19 4.03
CA THR A 120 1.79 4.09 5.43
C THR A 120 2.08 5.38 6.19
N ASN A 121 3.31 5.89 6.11
CA ASN A 121 3.71 7.09 6.83
C ASN A 121 2.94 8.32 6.36
N LYS A 122 2.73 8.48 5.05
CA LYS A 122 1.89 9.55 4.49
C LYS A 122 0.45 9.47 5.00
N ASN A 123 -0.13 8.28 4.97
CA ASN A 123 -1.51 8.06 5.39
C ASN A 123 -1.73 8.26 6.90
N SER A 124 -0.70 8.02 7.72
CA SER A 124 -0.74 8.33 9.15
C SER A 124 -0.77 9.85 9.40
N LYS A 125 0.10 10.63 8.75
CA LYS A 125 0.10 12.10 8.87
C LYS A 125 -1.23 12.71 8.44
N ARG A 126 -1.76 12.23 7.30
CA ARG A 126 -3.06 12.68 6.77
C ARG A 126 -4.21 12.40 7.74
N SER A 127 -4.22 11.28 8.47
CA SER A 127 -5.24 11.04 9.51
C SER A 127 -5.30 12.18 10.53
N THR A 128 -4.14 12.64 11.00
CA THR A 128 -4.06 13.73 11.99
C THR A 128 -4.50 15.06 11.41
N GLU A 129 -4.13 15.37 10.16
CA GLU A 129 -4.53 16.60 9.46
C GLU A 129 -6.04 16.67 9.24
N ILE A 130 -6.64 15.55 8.83
CA ILE A 130 -8.09 15.40 8.67
C ILE A 130 -8.82 15.67 9.98
N GLN A 131 -8.37 15.04 11.06
CA GLN A 131 -9.00 15.17 12.36
C GLN A 131 -8.93 16.61 12.89
N LYS A 132 -7.79 17.29 12.73
CA LYS A 132 -7.65 18.71 13.09
C LYS A 132 -8.56 19.61 12.25
N LEU A 133 -8.57 19.45 10.93
CA LEU A 133 -9.43 20.24 10.05
C LEU A 133 -10.91 20.03 10.37
N PHE A 134 -11.30 18.82 10.77
CA PHE A 134 -12.68 18.56 11.20
C PHE A 134 -13.03 19.24 12.53
N GLU A 135 -12.14 19.18 13.52
CA GLU A 135 -12.34 19.88 14.79
C GLU A 135 -12.49 21.39 14.57
N ASP A 136 -11.76 21.96 13.61
CA ASP A 136 -11.82 23.38 13.29
C ASP A 136 -13.13 23.77 12.58
N ILE A 137 -13.74 22.87 11.80
CA ILE A 137 -15.01 23.12 11.10
C ILE A 137 -16.22 23.02 12.05
N ILE A 138 -16.21 22.04 12.96
CA ILE A 138 -17.33 21.80 13.90
C ILE A 138 -17.37 22.86 15.02
N LYS A 139 -16.24 23.52 15.30
CA LYS A 139 -16.16 24.62 16.29
C LYS A 139 -16.68 25.98 15.75
N ILE A 140 -17.02 26.07 14.47
CA ILE A 140 -17.63 27.25 13.82
C ILE A 140 -19.15 27.14 13.89
#